data_AF-A0A940UP43-F1
#
_entry.id   AF-A0A940UP43-F1
#
_cell.length_a   1.000
_cell.length_b   1.000
_cell.length_c   1.000
_cell.angle_alpha   90.00
_cell.angle_beta   90.00
_cell.angle_gamma   90.00
#
_symmetry.space_group_name_H-M   'P 1'
#
loop_
_entity.id
_entity.type
_entity.pdbx_description
1 polymer ?
#
loop_
_entity_poly.entity_id
_entity_poly.type
_entity_poly.pdbx_seq_one_letter_code
_entity_poly.pdbx_strand_id
1 'polypeptide(L)'
;MYTKITSPSVYAYDIDTNTYLGEAKFELTPESEKALLNWVNYRIPIESLVMVSSDFMPSADYSPIVPNRTYHQQGILRGLFTEDNRGVEVPIEMRITYDWRSRSIEPGNYLSSVEFSHIQIQSTNEVMY
;
A
#
# COMPACT_ATOMS: atom_id res chain seq x y z
N MET A 1 -13.76 15.62 -4.45
CA MET A 1 -13.57 14.22 -4.85
C MET A 1 -12.18 14.09 -5.43
N TYR A 2 -11.54 12.96 -5.21
CA TYR A 2 -10.23 12.65 -5.75
C TYR A 2 -10.37 11.85 -7.04
N THR A 3 -9.52 12.11 -8.03
CA THR A 3 -9.59 11.49 -9.36
C THR A 3 -8.36 10.70 -9.74
N LYS A 4 -7.24 10.90 -9.04
CA LYS A 4 -5.96 10.27 -9.35
C LYS A 4 -5.11 10.10 -8.10
N ILE A 5 -4.27 9.08 -8.09
CA ILE A 5 -3.27 8.80 -7.05
C ILE A 5 -1.88 8.79 -7.69
N THR A 6 -0.94 9.55 -7.14
CA THR A 6 0.46 9.58 -7.56
C THR A 6 1.40 9.21 -6.41
N SER A 7 2.57 8.67 -6.77
CA SER A 7 3.64 8.27 -5.84
C SER A 7 3.19 7.40 -4.65
N PRO A 8 2.47 6.28 -4.89
CA PRO A 8 2.00 5.47 -3.78
C PRO A 8 3.16 4.69 -3.15
N SER A 9 3.14 4.62 -1.81
CA SER A 9 4.06 3.79 -1.04
C SER A 9 3.38 3.20 0.18
N VAL A 10 3.99 2.17 0.77
CA VAL A 10 3.52 1.59 2.03
C VAL A 10 4.69 1.40 2.97
N TYR A 11 4.57 1.93 4.18
CA TYR A 11 5.43 1.51 5.29
C TYR A 11 4.86 0.24 5.88
N ALA A 12 5.62 -0.85 5.80
CA ALA A 12 5.23 -2.15 6.32
C ALA A 12 5.74 -2.32 7.74
N TYR A 13 4.87 -2.85 8.61
CA TYR A 13 5.18 -3.20 9.99
C TYR A 13 4.70 -4.62 10.28
N ASP A 14 5.44 -5.31 11.12
CA ASP A 14 5.00 -6.57 11.69
C ASP A 14 3.79 -6.34 12.60
N ILE A 15 2.74 -7.15 12.46
CA ILE A 15 1.49 -6.92 13.18
C ILE A 15 1.58 -7.27 14.67
N ASP A 16 2.40 -8.27 15.01
CA ASP A 16 2.51 -8.79 16.38
C ASP A 16 3.46 -7.92 17.22
N THR A 17 4.56 -7.48 16.63
CA THR A 17 5.62 -6.74 17.32
C THR A 17 5.59 -5.23 17.07
N ASN A 18 4.82 -4.77 16.08
CA ASN A 18 4.81 -3.38 15.61
C ASN A 18 6.21 -2.91 15.13
N THR A 19 7.08 -3.84 14.75
CA THR A 19 8.43 -3.54 14.25
C THR A 19 8.36 -3.07 12.81
N TYR A 20 9.07 -1.99 12.49
CA TYR A 20 9.17 -1.49 11.11
C TYR A 20 9.97 -2.47 10.24
N LEU A 21 9.37 -2.91 9.14
CA LEU A 21 9.97 -3.88 8.23
C LEU A 21 10.63 -3.22 7.02
N GLY A 22 10.07 -2.11 6.54
CA GLY A 22 10.57 -1.41 5.37
C GLY A 22 9.51 -0.55 4.67
N GLU A 23 9.91 0.06 3.56
CA GLU A 23 9.03 0.83 2.69
C GLU A 23 8.93 0.12 1.33
N ALA A 24 7.71 -0.08 0.80
CA ALA A 24 7.54 -0.46 -0.59
C ALA A 24 7.03 0.74 -1.40
N LYS A 25 7.70 1.05 -2.51
CA LYS A 25 7.22 2.01 -3.52
C LYS A 25 6.77 1.24 -4.73
N PHE A 26 5.61 1.58 -5.28
CA PHE A 26 4.99 0.76 -6.33
C PHE A 26 4.12 1.60 -7.24
N GLU A 27 3.62 0.96 -8.29
CA GLU A 27 2.56 1.48 -9.14
C GLU A 27 1.26 0.72 -8.85
N LEU A 28 0.14 1.43 -8.88
CA LEU A 28 -1.19 0.84 -8.74
C LEU A 28 -1.68 0.40 -10.12
N THR A 29 -2.31 -0.78 -10.20
CA THR A 29 -3.09 -1.10 -11.40
C THR A 29 -4.31 -0.17 -11.50
N PRO A 30 -4.89 0.04 -12.70
CA PRO A 30 -6.09 0.86 -12.85
C PRO A 30 -7.26 0.43 -11.95
N GLU A 31 -7.42 -0.87 -11.72
CA GLU A 31 -8.44 -1.42 -10.84
C GLU A 31 -8.17 -1.07 -9.37
N SER A 32 -6.91 -1.14 -8.95
CA SER A 32 -6.47 -0.87 -7.58
C SER A 32 -6.53 0.63 -7.25
N GLU A 33 -6.11 1.48 -8.19
CA GLU A 33 -6.28 2.93 -8.07
C GLU A 33 -7.77 3.29 -7.94
N LYS A 34 -8.62 2.72 -8.81
CA LYS A 34 -10.06 2.91 -8.74
C LYS A 34 -10.65 2.44 -7.40
N ALA A 35 -10.20 1.31 -6.87
CA ALA A 35 -10.67 0.81 -5.57
C ALA A 35 -10.30 1.77 -4.43
N LEU A 36 -9.07 2.27 -4.40
CA LEU A 36 -8.63 3.27 -3.42
C LEU A 36 -9.41 4.58 -3.54
N LEU A 37 -9.58 5.09 -4.77
CA LEU A 37 -10.38 6.29 -5.01
C LEU A 37 -11.84 6.11 -4.59
N ASN A 38 -12.44 4.94 -4.85
CA ASN A 38 -13.79 4.62 -4.43
C ASN A 38 -13.92 4.59 -2.90
N TRP A 39 -12.92 4.06 -2.21
CA TRP A 39 -12.92 4.07 -0.74
C TRP A 39 -12.77 5.49 -0.19
N VAL A 40 -11.83 6.28 -0.72
CA VAL A 40 -11.60 7.65 -0.23
C VAL A 40 -12.81 8.56 -0.53
N ASN A 41 -13.45 8.44 -1.69
CA ASN A 41 -14.59 9.27 -2.07
C ASN A 41 -15.93 8.78 -1.49
N TYR A 42 -16.13 7.47 -1.37
CA TYR A 42 -17.46 6.88 -1.12
C TYR A 42 -17.47 5.83 -0.01
N ARG A 43 -16.33 5.53 0.64
CA ARG A 43 -16.18 4.48 1.65
C ARG A 43 -16.61 3.08 1.17
N ILE A 44 -16.51 2.84 -0.13
CA ILE A 44 -16.72 1.51 -0.72
C ILE A 44 -15.57 0.60 -0.26
N PRO A 45 -15.84 -0.57 0.35
CA PRO A 45 -14.80 -1.50 0.81
C PRO A 45 -13.83 -1.94 -0.30
N ILE A 46 -12.57 -2.14 0.06
CA ILE A 46 -11.52 -2.62 -0.84
C ILE A 46 -11.37 -4.12 -0.62
N GLU A 47 -11.65 -4.92 -1.64
CA GLU A 47 -11.51 -6.39 -1.55
C GLU A 47 -10.04 -6.83 -1.69
N SER A 48 -9.34 -6.25 -2.65
CA SER A 48 -7.92 -6.49 -2.90
C SER A 48 -7.26 -5.29 -3.59
N LEU A 49 -5.93 -5.21 -3.46
CA LEU A 49 -5.10 -4.28 -4.22
C LEU A 49 -3.98 -5.07 -4.89
N VAL A 50 -3.82 -4.85 -6.19
CA VAL A 50 -2.71 -5.36 -6.97
C VAL A 50 -1.77 -4.20 -7.27
N MET A 51 -0.53 -4.38 -6.85
CA MET A 51 0.56 -3.42 -7.09
C MET A 51 1.55 -4.06 -8.04
N VAL A 52 2.14 -3.24 -8.89
CA VAL A 52 3.15 -3.63 -9.86
C VAL A 52 4.39 -2.78 -9.69
N SER A 53 5.51 -3.25 -10.22
CA SER A 53 6.78 -2.52 -10.18
C SER A 53 7.18 -2.14 -8.74
N SER A 54 6.99 -3.06 -7.80
CA SER A 54 7.20 -2.79 -6.38
C SER A 54 8.68 -2.86 -6.03
N ASP A 55 9.26 -1.75 -5.61
CA ASP A 55 10.61 -1.65 -5.08
C ASP A 55 10.55 -1.58 -3.54
N PHE A 56 11.00 -2.66 -2.89
CA PHE A 56 11.02 -2.75 -1.43
C PHE A 56 12.36 -2.31 -0.85
N MET A 57 12.31 -1.39 0.10
CA MET A 57 13.44 -0.88 0.85
C MET A 57 13.39 -1.49 2.26
N PRO A 58 14.08 -2.62 2.51
CA PRO A 58 14.04 -3.30 3.79
C PRO A 58 14.72 -2.47 4.89
N SER A 59 14.24 -2.61 6.11
CA SER A 59 14.95 -2.15 7.31
C SER A 59 16.23 -2.99 7.55
N ALA A 60 17.13 -2.49 8.40
CA ALA A 60 18.37 -3.21 8.73
C ALA A 60 18.11 -4.59 9.37
N ASP A 61 17.01 -4.73 10.10
CA ASP A 61 16.64 -5.94 10.83
C ASP A 61 15.64 -6.82 10.05
N TYR A 62 15.37 -6.48 8.78
CA TYR A 62 14.43 -7.23 7.95
C TYR A 62 14.97 -8.63 7.60
N SER A 63 14.19 -9.65 7.94
CA SER A 63 14.39 -11.00 7.43
C SER A 63 13.64 -11.16 6.11
N PRO A 64 14.29 -11.66 5.04
CA PRO A 64 13.63 -11.93 3.77
C PRO A 64 12.39 -12.83 3.93
N ILE A 65 11.33 -12.49 3.20
CA ILE A 65 10.11 -13.30 3.15
C ILE A 65 10.30 -14.59 2.36
N VAL A 66 9.75 -15.67 2.91
CA VAL A 66 9.56 -16.95 2.25
C VAL A 66 8.37 -16.85 1.27
N PRO A 67 8.51 -17.27 -0.01
CA PRO A 67 7.42 -17.29 -0.99
C PRO A 67 6.29 -18.22 -0.59
N ASN A 68 5.11 -17.99 -1.18
CA ASN A 68 3.91 -18.79 -0.96
C ASN A 68 3.49 -18.89 0.52
N ARG A 69 4.03 -18.02 1.37
CA ARG A 69 3.57 -17.81 2.74
C ARG A 69 2.75 -16.52 2.76
N THR A 70 1.58 -16.61 3.38
CA THR A 70 0.78 -15.42 3.69
C THR A 70 1.38 -14.75 4.92
N TYR A 71 1.61 -13.44 4.81
CA TYR A 71 2.02 -12.60 5.92
C TYR A 71 0.86 -11.67 6.29
N HIS A 72 0.56 -11.62 7.58
CA HIS A 72 -0.39 -10.68 8.16
C HIS A 72 0.39 -9.48 8.66
N GLN A 73 0.15 -8.31 8.07
CA GLN A 73 0.91 -7.11 8.37
C GLN A 73 -0.02 -5.94 8.62
N GLN A 74 0.54 -4.91 9.25
CA GLN A 74 -0.05 -3.59 9.26
C GLN A 74 0.86 -2.64 8.50
N GLY A 75 0.28 -1.60 7.93
CA GLY A 75 1.05 -0.63 7.20
C GLY A 75 0.39 0.74 7.11
N ILE A 76 1.20 1.69 6.68
CA ILE A 76 0.74 3.05 6.40
C ILE A 76 0.86 3.23 4.89
N LEU A 77 -0.27 3.12 4.20
CA LEU A 77 -0.35 3.39 2.76
C LEU A 77 -0.41 4.89 2.55
N ARG A 78 0.46 5.40 1.70
CA ARG A 78 0.66 6.81 1.41
C ARG A 78 0.47 7.04 -0.08
N GLY A 79 -0.02 8.22 -0.42
CA GLY A 79 -0.11 8.65 -1.80
C GLY A 79 -0.54 10.11 -1.89
N LEU A 80 -0.30 10.71 -3.04
CA LEU A 80 -0.76 12.04 -3.38
C LEU A 80 -2.07 11.91 -4.18
N PHE A 81 -3.15 12.45 -3.64
CA PHE A 81 -4.49 12.34 -4.22
C PHE A 81 -4.86 13.66 -4.89
N THR A 82 -5.16 13.64 -6.18
CA THR A 82 -5.52 14.85 -6.93
C THR A 82 -7.00 15.16 -6.77
N GLU A 83 -7.34 16.36 -6.28
CA GLU A 83 -8.72 16.86 -6.22
C GLU A 83 -9.24 17.30 -7.60
N ASP A 84 -10.42 16.81 -7.99
CA ASP A 84 -11.06 17.08 -9.29
C ASP A 84 -11.24 18.58 -9.58
N ASN A 85 -11.69 19.34 -8.58
CA ASN A 85 -12.10 20.74 -8.76
C ASN A 85 -10.93 21.72 -8.88
N ARG A 86 -9.73 21.34 -8.43
CA ARG A 86 -8.60 22.27 -8.27
C ARG A 86 -7.27 21.73 -8.81
N GLY A 87 -7.20 20.44 -9.12
CA GLY A 87 -5.94 19.77 -9.47
C GLY A 87 -4.91 19.76 -8.33
N VAL A 88 -5.35 20.03 -7.09
CA VAL A 88 -4.47 20.07 -5.92
C VAL A 88 -4.16 18.66 -5.49
N GLU A 89 -2.88 18.36 -5.31
CA GLU A 89 -2.41 17.10 -4.74
C GLU A 89 -2.45 17.17 -3.21
N VAL A 90 -3.25 16.28 -2.61
CA VAL A 90 -3.39 16.16 -1.16
C VAL A 90 -2.69 14.88 -0.71
N PRO A 91 -1.67 14.95 0.16
CA PRO A 91 -1.06 13.75 0.74
C PRO A 91 -2.03 13.08 1.72
N ILE A 92 -2.35 11.82 1.45
CA ILE A 92 -3.23 11.02 2.30
C ILE A 92 -2.44 9.84 2.86
N GLU A 93 -2.58 9.61 4.16
CA GLU A 93 -2.08 8.42 4.85
C GLU A 93 -3.24 7.56 5.34
N MET A 94 -3.18 6.27 5.03
CA MET A 94 -4.16 5.27 5.44
C MET A 94 -3.45 4.19 6.25
N ARG A 95 -3.87 4.03 7.50
CA ARG A 95 -3.44 2.89 8.33
C ARG A 95 -4.28 1.69 7.97
N ILE A 96 -3.60 0.64 7.51
CA ILE A 96 -4.23 -0.57 6.98
C ILE A 96 -3.67 -1.80 7.68
N THR A 97 -4.50 -2.82 7.85
CA THR A 97 -4.04 -4.19 8.02
C THR A 97 -4.32 -4.95 6.75
N TYR A 98 -3.44 -5.86 6.37
CA TYR A 98 -3.55 -6.58 5.12
C TYR A 98 -2.81 -7.92 5.18
N ASP A 99 -3.29 -8.84 4.37
CA ASP A 99 -2.62 -10.08 4.05
C ASP A 99 -1.90 -9.89 2.73
N TRP A 100 -0.63 -10.28 2.67
CA TRP A 100 0.09 -10.30 1.41
C TRP A 100 0.85 -11.59 1.19
N ARG A 101 1.08 -11.88 -0.09
CA ARG A 101 1.87 -13.02 -0.56
C ARG A 101 2.69 -12.59 -1.75
N SER A 102 3.95 -13.02 -1.81
CA SER A 102 4.72 -13.00 -3.05
C SER A 102 4.65 -14.36 -3.73
N ARG A 103 4.40 -14.36 -5.05
CA ARG A 103 4.41 -15.56 -5.89
C ARG A 103 5.80 -15.88 -6.46
N SER A 104 6.74 -14.92 -6.44
CA SER A 104 8.11 -15.08 -6.96
C SER A 104 9.17 -14.66 -5.92
N ILE A 105 10.29 -15.39 -5.87
CA ILE A 105 11.56 -14.84 -5.38
C ILE A 105 12.19 -14.20 -6.60
N GLU A 106 11.98 -12.90 -6.77
CA GLU A 106 12.84 -12.14 -7.66
C GLU A 106 14.16 -11.86 -6.92
N PRO A 107 15.31 -11.96 -7.60
CA PRO A 107 16.58 -11.63 -6.98
C PRO A 107 16.60 -10.14 -6.63
N GLY A 108 16.78 -9.84 -5.34
CA GLY A 108 16.76 -8.46 -4.81
C GLY A 108 15.47 -8.15 -4.07
N ASN A 109 15.13 -6.86 -3.99
CA ASN A 109 13.93 -6.38 -3.30
C ASN A 109 12.84 -5.90 -4.26
N TYR A 110 13.04 -6.08 -5.56
CA TYR A 110 12.07 -5.76 -6.57
C TYR A 110 11.06 -6.92 -6.70
N LEU A 111 9.79 -6.59 -6.78
CA LEU A 111 8.68 -7.53 -6.98
C LEU A 111 7.84 -7.04 -8.16
N SER A 112 7.80 -7.83 -9.23
CA SER A 112 7.00 -7.53 -10.42
C SER A 112 5.51 -7.33 -10.11
N SER A 113 4.96 -8.10 -9.17
CA SER A 113 3.58 -7.95 -8.72
C SER A 113 3.39 -8.43 -7.28
N VAL A 114 2.63 -7.65 -6.52
CA VAL A 114 2.24 -7.95 -5.14
C VAL A 114 0.73 -7.79 -4.99
N GLU A 115 0.10 -8.74 -4.32
CA GLU A 115 -1.34 -8.73 -4.04
C GLU A 115 -1.55 -8.53 -2.54
N PHE A 116 -2.29 -7.48 -2.18
CA PHE A 116 -2.85 -7.28 -0.84
C PHE A 116 -4.30 -7.73 -0.83
N SER A 117 -4.67 -8.46 0.22
CA SER A 117 -6.01 -9.02 0.44
C SER A 117 -6.42 -8.84 1.90
N HIS A 118 -7.70 -9.06 2.21
CA HIS A 118 -8.27 -8.85 3.55
C HIS A 118 -7.95 -7.49 4.15
N ILE A 119 -7.98 -6.45 3.30
CA ILE A 119 -7.55 -5.11 3.67
C ILE A 119 -8.60 -4.49 4.61
N GLN A 120 -8.16 -4.03 5.78
CA GLN A 120 -8.99 -3.25 6.69
C GLN A 120 -8.35 -1.90 6.91
N ILE A 121 -9.09 -0.83 6.61
CA ILE A 121 -8.64 0.53 6.84
C ILE A 121 -9.04 0.93 8.27
N GLN A 122 -8.04 1.12 9.12
CA GLN A 122 -8.22 1.47 10.52
C GLN A 122 -8.45 2.97 10.71
N SER A 123 -7.69 3.80 9.98
CA SER A 123 -7.80 5.26 10.05
C SER A 123 -7.22 5.91 8.81
N THR A 124 -7.67 7.12 8.50
CA THR A 124 -7.14 7.93 7.40
C THR A 124 -6.90 9.35 7.87
N ASN A 125 -5.74 9.90 7.51
CA ASN A 125 -5.35 11.27 7.84
C ASN A 125 -4.89 11.98 6.57
N GLU A 126 -5.32 13.22 6.40
CA GLU A 126 -4.70 14.16 5.46
C GLU A 126 -3.51 14.80 6.17
N VAL A 127 -2.32 14.74 5.55
CA VAL A 127 -1.09 15.22 6.20
C VAL A 127 -0.77 16.62 5.68
N MET A 128 -1.05 17.65 6.47
CA MET A 128 -0.57 18.99 6.13
C MET A 128 0.92 19.07 6.50
N TYR A 129 1.78 19.18 5.49
CA TYR A 129 3.20 19.52 5.66
C TYR A 129 3.38 21.04 5.80
#